data_AF-A0A3D1SQT6-F1
#
_entry.id   AF-A0A3D1SQT6-F1
#
_cell.length_a   1.000
_cell.length_b   1.000
_cell.length_c   1.000
_cell.angle_alpha   90.00
_cell.angle_beta   90.00
_cell.angle_gamma   90.00
#
_symmetry.space_group_name_H-M   'P 1'
#
loop_
_entity.id
_entity.type
_entity.pdbx_description
1 polymer ?
#
loop_
_entity_poly.entity_id
_entity_poly.type
_entity_poly.pdbx_seq_one_letter_code
_entity_poly.pdbx_strand_id
1 'polypeptide(L)' 'TQVTCPWEHKGKVMRILSEQYRERRSKPIDGIKIDLGKEWVLVLPDADRPLFHVFAESVSTDQAQALAEK' A
#
# COMPACT_ATOMS: atom_id res chain seq x y z
N THR A 1 -0.32 1.51 -9.30
CA THR A 1 0.54 2.69 -9.56
C THR A 1 1.87 2.57 -8.83
N GLN A 2 2.83 3.46 -9.08
CA GLN A 2 4.14 3.49 -8.43
C GLN A 2 4.39 4.85 -7.77
N VAL A 3 4.97 4.83 -6.57
CA VAL A 3 5.27 6.05 -5.79
C VAL A 3 6.74 6.04 -5.41
N THR A 4 7.50 7.05 -5.83
CA THR A 4 8.91 7.17 -5.49
C THR A 4 9.08 7.41 -3.99
N CYS A 5 10.00 6.67 -3.37
CA CYS A 5 10.35 6.84 -1.97
C CYS A 5 11.85 6.59 -1.78
N PRO A 6 12.61 7.60 -1.31
CA PRO A 6 14.01 7.42 -0.95
C PRO A 6 14.22 6.24 0.02
N TRP A 7 15.34 5.54 -0.10
CA TRP A 7 15.65 4.35 0.67
C TRP A 7 15.57 4.59 2.18
N GLU A 8 16.09 5.73 2.63
CA GLU A 8 16.10 6.20 4.01
C GLU A 8 14.68 6.39 4.58
N HIS A 9 13.67 6.57 3.73
CA HIS A 9 12.29 6.81 4.14
C HIS A 9 11.42 5.55 4.09
N LYS A 10 11.83 4.48 3.38
CA LYS A 10 11.01 3.28 3.23
C LYS A 10 10.61 2.66 4.57
N GLY A 11 11.56 2.50 5.49
CA GLY A 11 11.30 1.94 6.82
C GLY A 11 10.33 2.81 7.64
N LYS A 12 10.48 4.13 7.56
CA LYS A 12 9.58 5.09 8.24
C LYS A 12 8.16 5.01 7.68
N VAL A 13 8.00 4.99 6.35
CA VAL A 13 6.70 4.87 5.69
C VAL A 13 6.02 3.56 6.10
N MET A 14 6.72 2.43 6.04
CA MET A 14 6.18 1.13 6.46
C MET A 14 5.75 1.12 7.92
N ARG A 15 6.55 1.73 8.82
CA ARG A 15 6.19 1.84 10.24
C ARG A 15 4.93 2.67 10.44
N ILE A 16 4.83 3.84 9.80
CA ILE A 16 3.67 4.73 9.89
C ILE A 16 2.42 4.01 9.38
N LEU A 17 2.47 3.42 8.18
CA LEU A 17 1.34 2.69 7.61
C LEU A 17 0.92 1.50 8.50
N SER A 18 1.90 0.79 9.07
CA SER A 18 1.61 -0.33 9.98
C SER A 18 0.97 0.12 11.29
N GLU A 19 1.31 1.30 11.80
CA GLU A 19 0.74 1.87 13.02
C GLU A 19 -0.67 2.43 12.75
N GLN A 20 -0.83 3.18 11.66
CA GLN A 20 -2.10 3.82 11.28
C GLN A 20 -3.20 2.81 10.94
N TYR A 21 -2.85 1.72 10.25
CA TYR A 21 -3.84 0.74 9.78
C TYR A 21 -3.83 -0.56 10.58
N ARG A 22 -3.33 -0.55 11.82
CA ARG A 22 -3.17 -1.75 12.65
C ARG A 22 -4.40 -2.65 12.74
N GLU A 23 -5.59 -2.06 12.88
CA GLU A 23 -6.87 -2.79 13.01
C GLU A 23 -7.45 -3.25 11.67
N ARG A 24 -7.02 -2.64 10.56
CA ARG A 24 -7.52 -2.89 9.20
C ARG A 24 -6.51 -3.64 8.34
N ARG A 25 -5.35 -3.99 8.89
CA ARG A 25 -4.31 -4.69 8.15
C ARG A 25 -4.59 -6.18 8.17
N SER A 26 -4.48 -6.80 7.01
CA SER A 26 -4.36 -8.26 6.94
C SER A 26 -2.97 -8.72 7.44
N LYS A 27 -2.75 -10.04 7.54
CA LYS A 27 -1.46 -10.60 8.00
C LYS A 27 -0.29 -9.95 7.22
N PRO A 28 0.84 -9.66 7.88
CA PRO A 28 2.01 -9.12 7.19
C PRO A 28 2.53 -10.14 6.18
N ILE A 29 2.20 -9.89 4.91
CA ILE A 29 2.98 -10.28 3.73
C ILE A 29 4.06 -9.21 3.53
N ASP A 30 4.98 -9.34 2.57
CA ASP A 30 6.13 -8.43 2.35
C ASP A 30 5.79 -6.92 2.14
N GLY A 31 4.51 -6.54 2.25
CA GLY A 31 3.98 -5.18 2.23
C GLY A 31 2.86 -4.96 3.26
N ILE A 32 2.09 -3.88 3.07
CA ILE A 32 0.94 -3.55 3.92
C ILE A 32 -0.32 -3.61 3.08
N LYS A 33 -1.13 -4.66 3.29
CA LYS A 33 -2.47 -4.76 2.72
C LYS A 33 -3.50 -4.21 3.72
N ILE A 34 -4.14 -3.12 3.32
CA ILE A 34 -5.19 -2.39 4.04
C ILE A 34 -6.54 -2.87 3.50
N ASP A 35 -7.37 -3.42 4.38
CA ASP A 35 -8.72 -3.85 4.09
C ASP A 35 -9.71 -2.70 4.33
N LEU A 36 -10.53 -2.40 3.32
CA LEU A 36 -11.57 -1.36 3.34
C LEU A 36 -12.98 -1.98 3.17
N GLY A 37 -13.13 -3.27 3.48
CA GLY A 37 -14.38 -4.01 3.40
C GLY A 37 -14.57 -4.69 2.05
N LYS A 38 -15.08 -3.95 1.06
CA LYS A 38 -15.28 -4.47 -0.31
C LYS A 38 -14.10 -4.19 -1.25
N GLU A 39 -13.12 -3.45 -0.76
CA GLU A 39 -11.97 -2.96 -1.49
C GLU A 39 -10.72 -3.19 -0.65
N TRP A 40 -9.55 -3.22 -1.28
CA TRP A 40 -8.29 -3.25 -0.56
C TRP A 40 -7.20 -2.51 -1.31
N VAL A 41 -6.19 -2.06 -0.55
CA VAL A 41 -4.97 -1.48 -1.09
C VAL A 41 -3.76 -2.24 -0.55
N LEU A 42 -2.81 -2.60 -1.40
CA LEU A 42 -1.52 -3.17 -1.03
C LEU A 42 -0.42 -2.18 -1.37
N VAL A 43 0.32 -1.76 -0.35
CA VAL A 43 1.55 -0.99 -0.47
C VAL A 43 2.73 -1.93 -0.31
N LEU A 44 3.50 -2.14 -1.38
CA LEU A 44 4.62 -3.08 -1.42
C LEU A 44 5.93 -2.33 -1.71
N PRO A 45 6.93 -2.35 -0.81
CA PRO A 45 8.24 -1.77 -1.10
C PRO A 45 8.92 -2.57 -2.22
N ASP A 46 9.46 -1.88 -3.22
CA ASP A 46 10.33 -2.51 -4.21
C ASP A 46 11.68 -2.88 -3.58
N ALA A 47 12.21 -4.06 -3.88
CA ALA A 47 13.46 -4.56 -3.30
C ALA A 47 14.72 -3.87 -3.86
N ASP A 48 14.66 -3.39 -5.11
CA ASP A 48 15.84 -2.93 -5.86
C ASP A 48 15.74 -1.46 -6.30
N ARG A 49 14.56 -0.85 -6.22
CA ARG A 49 14.30 0.54 -6.65
C ARG A 49 13.76 1.42 -5.52
N PRO A 50 14.06 2.73 -5.47
CA PRO A 50 13.56 3.65 -4.45
C PRO A 50 12.09 4.04 -4.70
N LEU A 51 11.19 3.05 -4.67
CA LEU A 51 9.76 3.23 -4.86
C LEU A 51 8.94 2.19 -4.10
N PHE A 52 7.64 2.46 -3.99
CA PHE A 52 6.60 1.51 -3.60
C PHE A 52 5.71 1.20 -4.81
N HIS A 53 5.27 -0.05 -4.90
CA HIS A 53 4.15 -0.44 -5.76
C HIS A 53 2.86 -0.33 -4.95
N VAL A 54 1.86 0.33 -5.53
CA VAL A 54 0.53 0.46 -4.94
C VAL A 54 -0.45 -0.29 -5.83
N PHE A 55 -1.06 -1.33 -5.28
CA PHE A 55 -2.11 -2.11 -5.92
C PHE A 55 -3.42 -1.83 -5.21
N ALA A 56 -4.51 -1.72 -5.97
CA ALA A 56 -5.84 -1.55 -5.42
C ALA A 56 -6.81 -2.49 -6.14
N GLU A 57 -7.77 -3.01 -5.38
CA GLU A 57 -8.88 -3.80 -5.90
C GLU A 57 -10.18 -3.18 -5.41
N SER A 58 -11.15 -3.14 -6.31
CA SER A 58 -12.50 -2.65 -6.05
C SER A 58 -13.49 -3.37 -6.96
N VAL A 59 -14.79 -3.06 -6.80
CA VAL A 59 -15.89 -3.62 -7.59
C VAL A 59 -15.89 -3.14 -9.04
N SER A 60 -15.14 -2.08 -9.38
CA SER A 60 -14.90 -1.65 -10.76
C SER A 60 -13.47 -1.17 -10.97
N THR A 61 -13.02 -1.20 -12.22
CA THR A 61 -11.70 -0.71 -12.62
C THR A 61 -11.51 0.77 -12.30
N ASP A 62 -12.55 1.60 -12.55
CA ASP A 62 -12.48 3.04 -12.26
C ASP A 62 -12.30 3.33 -10.77
N GLN A 63 -13.00 2.58 -9.91
CA GLN A 63 -12.87 2.71 -8.46
C GLN A 63 -11.50 2.21 -7.97
N ALA A 64 -11.00 1.11 -8.53
CA ALA A 64 -9.67 0.60 -8.20
C ALA A 64 -8.57 1.60 -8.59
N GLN A 65 -8.69 2.24 -9.76
CA GLN A 65 -7.74 3.27 -10.20
C GLN A 65 -7.80 4.50 -9.29
N ALA A 66 -9.00 5.02 -9.01
CA ALA A 66 -9.19 6.16 -8.11
C ALA A 66 -8.68 5.86 -6.69
N LEU A 67 -8.80 4.61 -6.22
CA LEU A 67 -8.29 4.17 -4.93
C LEU A 67 -6.75 4.08 -4.89
N ALA A 68 -6.12 3.67 -5.99
CA ALA A 68 -4.66 3.61 -6.09
C ALA A 68 -3.99 4.99 -6.19
N GLU A 69 -4.73 6.02 -6.64
CA GLU A 69 -4.25 7.39 -6.82
C GLU A 69 -4.56 8.34 -5.65
N LYS A 70 -5.31 7.86 -4.65
CA LYS A 70 -5.61 8.61 -3.42
C LYS A 70 -4.39 8.77 -2.52
#